data_AF-A0A1V3J5R2-F1
#
_entry.id   AF-A0A1V3J5R2-F1
#
_cell.length_a   1.000
_cell.length_b   1.000
_cell.length_c   1.000
_cell.angle_alpha   90.00
_cell.angle_beta   90.00
_cell.angle_gamma   90.00
#
_symmetry.space_group_name_H-M   'P 1'
#
loop_
_entity.id
_entity.type
_entity.pdbx_description
1 polymer ?
#
loop_
_entity_poly.entity_id
_entity_poly.type
_entity_poly.pdbx_seq_one_letter_code
_entity_poly.pdbx_strand_id
1 'polypeptide(L)' 'MFFQTWRDFFNMGGYGFYVWLSYGISFASIVALMAQSIKQRKMVLRNVQREVQREARLKQINKGDIL' A
#
# COMPACT_ATOMS: atom_id res chain seq x y z
N MET A 1 -16.83 -41.31 10.45
CA MET A 1 -15.67 -40.45 10.12
C MET A 1 -16.22 -39.19 9.47
N PHE A 2 -16.19 -38.04 10.15
CA PHE A 2 -17.07 -36.91 9.82
C PHE A 2 -16.45 -35.87 8.84
N PHE A 3 -15.16 -35.96 8.54
CA PHE A 3 -14.49 -35.07 7.58
C PHE A 3 -13.46 -35.89 6.81
N GLN A 4 -13.80 -36.33 5.60
CA GLN A 4 -12.94 -37.23 4.83
C GLN A 4 -12.11 -36.52 3.75
N THR A 5 -12.39 -35.25 3.45
CA THR A 5 -11.70 -34.55 2.35
C THR A 5 -11.48 -33.07 2.64
N TRP A 6 -10.38 -32.50 2.12
CA TRP A 6 -10.13 -31.05 2.08
C TRP A 6 -11.34 -30.24 1.58
N ARG A 7 -12.16 -30.79 0.67
CA ARG A 7 -13.40 -30.14 0.20
C ARG A 7 -14.46 -29.96 1.28
N ASP A 8 -14.57 -30.88 2.25
CA ASP A 8 -15.52 -30.73 3.36
C ASP A 8 -15.10 -29.59 4.28
N PHE A 9 -13.79 -29.33 4.46
CA PHE A 9 -13.31 -28.20 5.25
C PHE A 9 -13.68 -26.83 4.65
N PHE A 10 -13.59 -26.69 3.33
CA PHE A 10 -14.02 -25.47 2.63
C PHE A 10 -15.54 -25.38 2.50
N ASN A 11 -16.23 -26.53 2.52
CA ASN A 11 -17.66 -26.63 2.27
C ASN A 11 -18.40 -27.34 3.43
N MET A 12 -18.00 -27.03 4.67
CA MET A 12 -18.62 -27.51 5.91
C MET A 12 -20.01 -26.88 6.02
N GLY A 13 -20.99 -27.43 5.29
CA GLY A 13 -22.41 -27.08 5.38
C GLY A 13 -22.72 -25.57 5.29
N GLY A 14 -21.95 -24.79 4.52
CA GLY A 14 -22.17 -23.35 4.32
C GLY A 14 -21.25 -22.39 5.09
N TYR A 15 -20.47 -22.84 6.08
CA TYR A 15 -19.67 -21.95 6.94
C TYR A 15 -18.26 -21.62 6.43
N GLY A 16 -17.65 -22.48 5.60
CA GLY A 16 -16.28 -22.29 5.12
C GLY A 16 -16.10 -21.03 4.26
N PHE A 17 -17.15 -20.59 3.56
CA PHE A 17 -17.16 -19.33 2.81
C PHE A 17 -16.97 -18.09 3.71
N TYR A 18 -17.62 -18.07 4.87
CA TYR A 18 -17.51 -16.96 5.83
C TYR A 18 -16.11 -16.87 6.46
N VAL A 19 -15.50 -18.03 6.74
CA VAL A 19 -14.13 -18.08 7.26
C VAL A 19 -13.17 -17.53 6.20
N TRP A 20 -13.25 -18.01 4.97
CA TRP A 20 -12.39 -17.53 3.89
C TRP A 20 -12.55 -16.04 3.59
N LEU A 21 -13.78 -15.52 3.60
CA LEU A 21 -14.02 -14.08 3.47
C LEU A 21 -13.40 -13.30 4.63
N SER A 22 -13.56 -13.76 5.87
CA SER A 22 -13.01 -13.08 7.06
C SER A 22 -11.48 -13.03 7.02
N TYR A 23 -10.84 -14.15 6.64
CA TYR A 23 -9.40 -14.22 6.43
C TYR A 23 -8.96 -13.36 5.24
N GLY A 24 -9.71 -13.39 4.14
CA GLY A 24 -9.46 -12.57 2.96
C GLY A 24 -9.53 -11.07 3.24
N ILE A 25 -10.54 -10.62 3.99
CA ILE A 25 -10.70 -9.21 4.40
C ILE A 25 -9.59 -8.80 5.36
N SER A 26 -9.23 -9.65 6.31
CA SER A 26 -8.11 -9.39 7.23
C SER A 26 -6.79 -9.27 6.47
N PHE A 27 -6.51 -10.20 5.55
CA PHE A 27 -5.32 -10.17 4.71
C PHE A 27 -5.31 -8.94 3.80
N ALA A 28 -6.44 -8.60 3.18
CA ALA A 28 -6.58 -7.41 2.35
C ALA A 28 -6.32 -6.13 3.16
N SER A 29 -6.77 -6.08 4.41
CA SER A 29 -6.51 -4.94 5.31
C SER A 29 -5.01 -4.77 5.61
N ILE A 30 -4.31 -5.88 5.89
CA ILE A 30 -2.86 -5.87 6.10
C ILE A 30 -2.13 -5.39 4.83
N VAL A 31 -2.50 -5.93 3.67
CA VAL A 31 -1.92 -5.54 2.37
C VAL A 31 -2.21 -4.07 2.07
N ALA A 32 -3.41 -3.57 2.37
CA ALA A 32 -3.77 -2.17 2.18
C ALA A 32 -2.92 -1.25 3.06
N LEU A 33 -2.72 -1.60 4.33
CA LEU A 33 -1.85 -0.85 5.24
C LEU A 33 -0.39 -0.87 4.79
N MET A 34 0.11 -2.03 4.33
CA MET A 34 1.46 -2.15 3.81
C MET A 34 1.64 -1.30 2.54
N ALA A 35 0.68 -1.34 1.62
CA ALA A 35 0.68 -0.50 0.42
C ALA A 35 0.62 1.00 0.76
N GLN A 36 -0.18 1.37 1.78
CA GLN A 36 -0.27 2.74 2.26
C GLN A 36 1.05 3.22 2.88
N SER A 37 1.71 2.38 3.67
CA SER A 37 3.02 2.66 4.27
C SER A 37 4.09 2.92 3.20
N ILE A 38 4.12 2.09 2.14
CA ILE A 38 5.05 2.27 1.01
C ILE A 38 4.73 3.57 0.25
N LYS A 39 3.44 3.84 -0.01
CA LYS A 39 3.01 5.07 -0.70
C LYS A 39 3.34 6.32 0.10
N GLN A 40 3.17 6.31 1.42
CA GLN A 40 3.52 7.43 2.29
C GLN A 40 5.00 7.76 2.22
N ARG A 41 5.89 6.77 2.31
CA ARG A 41 7.35 6.99 2.13
C ARG A 41 7.67 7.67 0.80
N LYS A 42 7.05 7.21 -0.29
CA LYS A 42 7.24 7.80 -1.62
C LYS A 42 6.66 9.21 -1.74
N MET A 43 5.55 9.49 -1.06
CA MET A 43 4.91 10.79 -1.07
C MET A 43 5.74 11.85 -0.34
N VAL A 44 6.34 11.50 0.80
CA VAL A 44 7.24 12.41 1.54
C VAL A 44 8.44 12.79 0.68
N LEU A 45 9.13 11.81 0.08
CA LEU A 45 10.28 12.08 -0.80
C LEU A 45 9.89 12.93 -2.02
N ARG A 46 8.71 12.69 -2.60
CA ARG A 46 8.24 13.47 -3.75
C ARG A 46 7.94 14.92 -3.38
N ASN A 47 7.45 15.18 -2.18
CA ASN A 47 7.20 16.55 -1.71
C ASN A 47 8.52 17.30 -1.50
N VAL A 48 9.50 16.66 -0.85
CA VAL A 48 10.84 17.23 -0.66
C VAL A 48 11.53 17.54 -2.00
N GLN A 49 11.48 16.60 -2.96
CA GLN A 49 12.08 16.84 -4.29
C GLN A 49 11.47 18.03 -5.03
N ARG A 50 10.16 18.28 -4.87
CA ARG A 50 9.48 19.42 -5.50
C ARG A 50 9.94 20.75 -4.91
N GLU A 51 10.16 20.82 -3.61
CA GLU A 51 10.69 22.02 -2.96
C GLU A 51 12.14 22.28 -3.39
N VAL A 52 12.98 21.24 -3.38
CA VAL A 52 14.39 21.34 -3.83
C VAL A 52 14.48 21.81 -5.30
N GLN A 53 13.62 21.31 -6.19
CA GLN A 53 13.62 21.77 -7.59
C GLN A 53 13.21 23.24 -7.75
N ARG A 54 12.27 23.73 -6.92
CA ARG A 54 11.88 25.15 -6.94
C ARG A 54 13.01 26.05 -6.47
N GLU A 55 13.67 25.67 -5.38
CA GLU A 55 14.83 26.41 -4.87
C GLU A 55 16.00 26.40 -5.86
N ALA A 56 16.25 25.27 -6.52
CA ALA A 56 17.31 25.17 -7.53
C ALA A 56 17.05 26.11 -8.72
N ARG A 57 15.80 26.25 -9.15
CA ARG A 57 15.42 27.18 -10.23
C ARG A 57 15.60 28.64 -9.81
N LEU A 58 15.17 29.01 -8.60
CA LEU A 58 15.36 30.37 -8.07
C LEU A 58 16.85 30.70 -7.92
N LYS A 59 17.67 29.75 -7.45
CA LYS A 59 19.13 29.93 -7.39
C LYS A 59 19.76 30.10 -8.77
N GLN A 60 19.29 29.40 -9.80
CA GLN A 60 19.82 29.56 -11.16
C GLN A 60 19.47 30.92 -11.76
N ILE A 61 18.23 31.38 -11.60
CA ILE A 61 17.81 32.72 -12.07
C ILE A 61 18.65 33.79 -11.38
N ASN A 62 18.73 33.73 -10.04
CA ASN A 62 19.47 34.72 -9.28
C ASN A 62 20.99 34.67 -9.54
N LYS A 63 21.55 33.58 -10.09
CA LYS A 63 22.97 33.49 -10.48
C LYS A 63 23.24 34.00 -11.89
N GLY A 64 22.24 33.96 -12.76
CA GLY A 64 22.30 34.51 -14.12
C GLY A 64 22.20 36.04 -14.14
N ASP A 65 21.55 36.64 -13.15
CA ASP A 65 21.41 38.10 -13.01
C ASP A 65 22.67 38.78 -12.42
N ILE A 66 23.68 38.03 -11.96
CA ILE A 66 24.92 38.55 -11.34
C ILE A 66 26.17 38.40 -12.23
N LEU A 67 26.02 38.00 -13.50
CA LEU A 67 27.09 37.94 -14.51
C LEU A 67 26.83 38.94 -15.63
#